data_AF-A0A7C7PL82-F1
#
_entry.id   AF-A0A7C7PL82-F1
#
_cell.length_a   1.000
_cell.length_b   1.000
_cell.length_c   1.000
_cell.angle_alpha   90.00
_cell.angle_beta   90.00
_cell.angle_gamma   90.00
#
_symmetry.space_group_name_H-M   'P 1'
#
loop_
_entity.id
_entity.type
_entity.pdbx_description
1 polymer ?
#
loop_
_entity_poly.entity_id
_entity_poly.type
_entity_poly.pdbx_seq_one_letter_code
_entity_poly.pdbx_strand_id
1 'polypeptide(L)'
;MMLFRFNPEKVMRNLTLLIVFVLAVPVAGQERRAMTTDDGLDMVQVGGAMISPDGSWVLFSKSELSWEENERKTTWWRVSAEGGEPYRYIGDDGGGDFQFSPDGSRLAFTRSVDDESQLFLLPTTGGEAVQLSEHETSIGSYAWSEDGSKIIFVATEPRTDEEEEAREAGYDAIFVDE
;
A
#
# COMPACT_ATOMS: atom_id res chain seq x y z
N MET A 1 -39.87 -70.42 -19.42
CA MET A 1 -40.93 -69.41 -19.61
C MET A 1 -41.66 -69.21 -18.29
N MET A 2 -41.19 -68.28 -17.45
CA MET A 2 -42.01 -67.43 -16.56
C MET A 2 -41.07 -66.43 -15.88
N LEU A 3 -41.28 -65.14 -16.17
CA LEU A 3 -40.54 -64.00 -15.63
C LEU A 3 -41.10 -63.64 -14.25
N PHE A 4 -40.26 -63.58 -13.22
CA PHE A 4 -40.58 -62.89 -11.98
C PHE A 4 -39.90 -61.51 -12.00
N ARG A 5 -40.72 -60.46 -12.05
CA ARG A 5 -40.28 -59.05 -11.97
C ARG A 5 -39.93 -58.70 -10.53
N PHE A 6 -38.71 -58.18 -10.33
CA PHE A 6 -38.26 -57.57 -9.08
C PHE A 6 -38.85 -56.15 -8.95
N ASN A 7 -39.45 -55.81 -7.80
CA ASN A 7 -39.99 -54.48 -7.50
C ASN A 7 -39.28 -53.91 -6.25
N PRO A 8 -38.36 -52.93 -6.37
CA PRO A 8 -37.40 -52.58 -5.32
C PRO A 8 -37.81 -51.36 -4.45
N GLU A 9 -39.09 -51.13 -4.14
CA GLU A 9 -39.50 -49.94 -3.36
C GLU A 9 -39.82 -50.18 -1.87
N LYS A 10 -39.48 -51.34 -1.30
CA LYS A 10 -39.91 -51.69 0.07
C LYS A 10 -38.86 -52.34 0.95
N VAL A 11 -37.59 -52.00 0.78
CA VAL A 11 -36.53 -52.49 1.67
C VAL A 11 -35.83 -51.30 2.33
N MET A 12 -35.75 -51.36 3.65
CA MET A 12 -35.07 -50.41 4.55
C MET A 12 -35.76 -49.05 4.79
N ARG A 13 -37.00 -49.12 5.26
CA ARG A 13 -37.47 -48.21 6.30
C ARG A 13 -37.11 -48.87 7.64
N ASN A 14 -36.24 -48.24 8.42
CA ASN A 14 -35.74 -48.64 9.75
C ASN A 14 -34.49 -49.55 9.77
N LEU A 15 -33.31 -48.94 9.59
CA LEU A 15 -32.09 -49.42 10.24
C LEU A 15 -31.44 -48.25 11.01
N THR A 16 -31.98 -48.07 12.20
CA THR A 16 -31.31 -47.71 13.46
C THR A 16 -29.78 -47.47 13.39
N LEU A 17 -29.38 -46.20 13.53
CA LEU A 17 -28.59 -45.72 14.67
C LEU A 17 -27.24 -46.44 14.94
N LEU A 18 -26.17 -46.01 14.26
CA LEU A 18 -24.80 -45.89 14.79
C LEU A 18 -23.96 -45.10 13.77
N ILE A 19 -23.05 -44.22 14.21
CA ILE A 19 -22.22 -43.26 13.44
C ILE A 19 -22.82 -41.83 13.33
N VAL A 20 -23.21 -41.24 14.46
CA VAL A 20 -23.30 -39.76 14.61
C VAL A 20 -22.57 -39.29 15.88
N PHE A 21 -21.58 -40.05 16.35
CA PHE A 21 -20.76 -39.64 17.49
C PHE A 21 -19.29 -39.68 17.10
N VAL A 22 -18.58 -38.58 17.36
CA VAL A 22 -17.21 -38.22 16.92
C VAL A 22 -17.21 -37.66 15.49
N LEU A 23 -17.46 -36.36 15.28
CA LEU A 23 -16.52 -35.26 15.53
C LEU A 23 -17.27 -33.98 15.95
N ALA A 24 -17.93 -33.99 17.11
CA ALA A 24 -18.08 -32.75 17.86
C ALA A 24 -16.75 -32.53 18.60
N VAL A 25 -15.70 -32.15 17.86
CA VAL A 25 -14.58 -31.46 18.51
C VAL A 25 -15.23 -30.17 18.99
N PRO A 26 -15.39 -29.93 20.31
CA PRO A 26 -15.69 -28.59 20.72
C PRO A 26 -14.55 -27.76 20.15
N VAL A 27 -14.86 -26.77 19.32
CA VAL A 27 -13.96 -25.63 19.12
C VAL A 27 -13.96 -24.91 20.47
N ALA A 28 -13.41 -25.58 21.48
CA ALA A 28 -13.01 -24.98 22.73
C ALA A 28 -11.94 -24.00 22.30
N GLY A 29 -12.24 -22.73 22.54
CA GLY A 29 -11.52 -21.58 22.00
C GLY A 29 -10.03 -21.84 21.97
N GLN A 30 -9.44 -21.61 20.80
CA GLN A 30 -8.01 -21.45 20.65
C GLN A 30 -7.52 -20.66 21.87
N GLU A 31 -6.73 -21.29 22.73
CA GLU A 31 -6.16 -20.60 23.87
C GLU A 31 -5.51 -19.34 23.32
N ARG A 32 -6.00 -18.18 23.76
CA ARG A 32 -5.40 -16.91 23.36
C ARG A 32 -3.99 -16.96 23.89
N ARG A 33 -3.01 -17.21 23.01
CA ARG A 33 -1.61 -17.18 23.39
C ARG A 33 -1.24 -15.76 23.80
N ALA A 34 -0.29 -15.63 24.72
CA ALA A 34 0.26 -14.33 25.05
C ALA A 34 0.88 -13.68 23.79
N MET A 35 0.78 -12.35 23.72
CA MET A 35 1.47 -11.57 22.69
C MET A 35 2.98 -11.80 22.81
N THR A 36 3.62 -12.08 21.69
CA THR A 36 5.08 -12.16 21.56
C THR A 36 5.62 -10.88 20.96
N THR A 37 6.94 -10.72 20.98
CA THR A 37 7.60 -9.63 20.24
C THR A 37 7.27 -9.71 18.75
N ASP A 38 7.23 -10.92 18.19
CA ASP A 38 6.94 -11.15 16.78
C ASP A 38 5.55 -10.63 16.40
N ASP A 39 4.53 -10.80 17.26
CA ASP A 39 3.19 -10.23 17.02
C ASP A 39 3.22 -8.70 16.89
N GLY A 40 4.08 -8.04 17.66
CA GLY A 40 4.25 -6.59 17.58
C GLY A 40 4.99 -6.17 16.30
N LEU A 41 5.96 -6.95 15.86
CA LEU A 41 6.72 -6.71 14.63
C LEU A 41 5.86 -6.94 13.39
N ASP A 42 5.05 -8.01 13.39
CA ASP A 42 4.11 -8.40 12.33
C ASP A 42 2.87 -7.50 12.24
N MET A 43 2.73 -6.55 13.16
CA MET A 43 1.58 -5.66 13.16
C MET A 43 1.56 -4.80 11.88
N VAL A 44 0.48 -4.96 11.11
CA VAL A 44 0.21 -4.11 9.95
C VAL A 44 -0.02 -2.68 10.43
N GLN A 45 0.85 -1.77 10.01
CA GLN A 45 0.71 -0.36 10.32
C GLN A 45 -0.11 0.32 9.22
N VAL A 46 -1.23 0.92 9.60
CA VAL A 46 -2.08 1.70 8.70
C VAL A 46 -1.80 3.19 8.94
N GLY A 47 -1.61 3.96 7.87
CA GLY A 47 -1.22 5.37 7.96
C GLY A 47 -1.50 6.16 6.69
N GLY A 48 -0.99 7.39 6.63
CA GLY A 48 -1.02 8.23 5.42
C GLY A 48 -2.42 8.46 4.84
N ALA A 49 -3.47 8.39 5.66
CA ALA A 49 -4.83 8.44 5.18
C ALA A 49 -5.19 9.84 4.65
N MET A 50 -5.68 9.89 3.42
CA MET A 50 -6.18 11.11 2.77
C MET A 50 -7.52 10.82 2.09
N ILE A 51 -8.48 11.71 2.32
CA ILE A 51 -9.78 11.65 1.65
C ILE A 51 -9.72 12.37 0.31
N SER A 52 -10.37 11.84 -0.72
CA SER A 52 -10.51 12.50 -2.01
C SER A 52 -11.24 13.85 -1.88
N PRO A 53 -10.98 14.84 -2.76
CA PRO A 53 -11.59 16.17 -2.62
C PRO A 53 -13.11 16.17 -2.69
N ASP A 54 -13.70 15.22 -3.42
CA ASP A 54 -15.14 14.99 -3.51
C ASP A 54 -15.71 14.17 -2.32
N GLY A 55 -14.85 13.71 -1.41
CA GLY A 55 -15.22 12.93 -0.23
C GLY A 55 -15.59 11.47 -0.51
N SER A 56 -15.47 10.99 -1.76
CA SER A 56 -16.03 9.69 -2.15
C SER A 56 -15.13 8.48 -1.82
N TRP A 57 -13.83 8.68 -1.61
CA TRP A 57 -12.90 7.60 -1.29
C TRP A 57 -11.70 8.07 -0.46
N VAL A 58 -10.98 7.11 0.12
CA VAL A 58 -9.79 7.32 0.95
C VAL A 58 -8.61 6.57 0.36
N LEU A 59 -7.48 7.27 0.16
CA LEU A 59 -6.16 6.65 -0.04
C LEU A 59 -5.53 6.45 1.34
N PHE A 60 -4.88 5.31 1.56
CA PHE A 60 -4.14 5.05 2.79
C PHE A 60 -3.01 4.05 2.56
N SER A 61 -2.04 4.03 3.46
CA SER A 61 -0.91 3.09 3.41
C SER A 61 -1.15 1.88 4.31
N LYS A 62 -0.66 0.71 3.88
CA LYS A 62 -0.41 -0.46 4.73
C LYS A 62 1.07 -0.76 4.72
N SER A 63 1.70 -0.76 5.89
CA SER A 63 3.12 -1.09 6.07
C SER A 63 3.25 -2.41 6.83
N GLU A 64 3.91 -3.38 6.21
CA GLU A 64 4.04 -4.76 6.68
C GLU A 64 5.52 -5.16 6.70
N LEU A 65 5.93 -5.93 7.72
CA LEU A 65 7.31 -6.41 7.82
C LEU A 65 7.52 -7.59 6.87
N SER A 66 8.50 -7.46 5.98
CA SER A 66 9.07 -8.58 5.23
C SER A 66 10.25 -9.13 6.02
N TRP A 67 10.08 -10.29 6.64
CA TRP A 67 11.17 -10.96 7.36
C TRP A 67 12.33 -11.38 6.46
N GLU A 68 12.02 -11.76 5.22
CA GLU A 68 13.02 -12.21 4.24
C GLU A 68 13.97 -11.07 3.83
N GLU A 69 13.40 -9.89 3.61
CA GLU A 69 14.15 -8.71 3.18
C GLU A 69 14.62 -7.86 4.37
N ASN A 70 14.17 -8.18 5.59
CA ASN A 70 14.41 -7.39 6.80
C ASN A 70 14.01 -5.92 6.63
N GLU A 71 12.90 -5.69 5.92
CA GLU A 71 12.40 -4.36 5.53
C GLU A 71 10.90 -4.26 5.73
N ARG A 72 10.40 -3.04 6.00
CA ARG A 72 8.97 -2.74 6.01
C ARG A 72 8.52 -2.32 4.62
N LYS A 73 7.63 -3.11 4.01
CA LYS A 73 7.03 -2.78 2.72
C LYS A 73 5.78 -1.95 2.93
N THR A 74 5.77 -0.76 2.36
CA THR A 74 4.60 0.12 2.37
C THR A 74 3.88 0.04 1.02
N THR A 75 2.59 -0.27 1.05
CA THR A 75 1.72 -0.32 -0.12
C THR A 75 0.55 0.65 0.06
N TRP A 76 0.05 1.20 -1.04
CA TRP A 76 -1.02 2.20 -1.00
C TRP A 76 -2.32 1.68 -1.58
N TRP A 77 -3.38 1.89 -0.83
CA TRP A 77 -4.70 1.29 -1.02
C TRP A 77 -5.77 2.36 -1.11
N ARG A 78 -6.81 2.07 -1.90
CA ARG A 78 -8.00 2.89 -2.01
C ARG A 78 -9.21 2.13 -1.48
N VAL A 79 -10.08 2.82 -0.76
CA VAL A 79 -11.37 2.31 -0.29
C VAL A 79 -12.44 3.39 -0.43
N SER A 80 -13.70 2.98 -0.61
CA SER A 80 -14.84 3.90 -0.52
C SER A 80 -14.87 4.57 0.85
N ALA A 81 -15.27 5.85 0.90
CA ALA A 81 -15.45 6.57 2.16
C ALA A 81 -16.61 5.99 3.00
N GLU A 82 -17.54 5.28 2.37
CA GLU A 82 -18.61 4.54 3.04
C GLU A 82 -18.15 3.17 3.60
N GLY A 83 -16.88 2.80 3.34
CA GLY A 83 -16.31 1.51 3.70
C GLY A 83 -16.45 0.46 2.60
N GLY A 84 -15.92 -0.74 2.87
CA GLY A 84 -15.87 -1.85 1.92
C GLY A 84 -14.48 -2.43 1.79
N GLU A 85 -14.30 -3.32 0.81
CA GLU A 85 -13.00 -3.94 0.55
C GLU A 85 -12.04 -2.96 -0.15
N PRO A 86 -10.87 -2.68 0.44
CA PRO A 86 -9.86 -1.85 -0.19
C PRO A 86 -9.17 -2.61 -1.32
N TYR A 87 -8.76 -1.88 -2.36
CA TYR A 87 -7.91 -2.43 -3.41
C TYR A 87 -6.62 -1.63 -3.54
N ARG A 88 -5.57 -2.29 -4.03
CA ARG A 88 -4.28 -1.64 -4.25
C ARG A 88 -4.42 -0.58 -5.34
N TYR A 89 -3.96 0.63 -5.06
CA TYR A 89 -4.16 1.78 -5.95
C TYR A 89 -2.85 2.29 -6.55
N ILE A 90 -1.76 2.32 -5.78
CA ILE A 90 -0.42 2.62 -6.30
C ILE A 90 0.33 1.29 -6.53
N GLY A 91 1.03 1.20 -7.65
CA GLY A 91 1.81 0.04 -8.06
C GLY A 91 3.00 -0.30 -7.14
N ASP A 92 3.81 -1.27 -7.57
CA ASP A 92 4.97 -1.78 -6.82
C ASP A 92 6.09 -0.75 -6.62
N ASP A 93 6.28 0.13 -7.57
CA ASP A 93 7.24 1.23 -7.46
C ASP A 93 6.89 2.24 -6.35
N GLY A 94 5.66 2.18 -5.81
CA GLY A 94 5.24 3.01 -4.69
C GLY A 94 5.31 4.51 -4.96
N GLY A 95 5.58 5.26 -3.89
CA GLY A 95 5.66 6.72 -3.84
C GLY A 95 5.36 7.27 -2.45
N GLY A 96 5.52 8.58 -2.31
CA GLY A 96 5.30 9.35 -1.07
C GLY A 96 4.69 10.72 -1.32
N ASP A 97 4.47 11.47 -0.24
CA ASP A 97 4.06 12.89 -0.25
C ASP A 97 2.80 13.23 -1.06
N PHE A 98 1.89 12.28 -1.23
CA PHE A 98 0.70 12.39 -2.08
C PHE A 98 -0.15 13.66 -1.84
N GLN A 99 -0.56 14.31 -2.93
CA GLN A 99 -1.46 15.46 -2.92
C GLN A 99 -2.45 15.40 -4.09
N PHE A 100 -3.74 15.49 -3.78
CA PHE A 100 -4.76 15.67 -4.82
C PHE A 100 -4.63 17.03 -5.48
N SER A 101 -4.89 17.08 -6.79
CA SER A 101 -5.18 18.35 -7.46
C SER A 101 -6.43 18.99 -6.86
N PRO A 102 -6.59 20.32 -6.90
CA PRO A 102 -7.76 21.00 -6.34
C PRO A 102 -9.11 20.51 -6.89
N ASP A 103 -9.13 20.10 -8.15
CA ASP A 103 -10.31 19.53 -8.82
C ASP A 103 -10.51 18.03 -8.57
N GLY A 104 -9.56 17.37 -7.89
CA GLY A 104 -9.56 15.94 -7.60
C GLY A 104 -9.37 15.02 -8.82
N SER A 105 -9.05 15.56 -9.99
CA SER A 105 -8.86 14.74 -11.20
C SER A 105 -7.49 14.05 -11.26
N ARG A 106 -6.53 14.50 -10.44
CA ARG A 106 -5.16 13.98 -10.41
C ARG A 106 -4.63 13.82 -8.99
N LEU A 107 -3.66 12.93 -8.86
CA LEU A 107 -2.87 12.70 -7.66
C LEU A 107 -1.40 12.93 -8.03
N ALA A 108 -0.80 13.99 -7.49
CA ALA A 108 0.65 14.18 -7.55
C ALA A 108 1.30 13.48 -6.37
N PHE A 109 2.52 13.00 -6.56
CA PHE A 109 3.32 12.33 -5.53
C PHE A 109 4.80 12.33 -5.91
N THR A 110 5.67 11.99 -4.97
CA THR A 110 7.10 11.83 -5.19
C THR A 110 7.47 10.36 -5.30
N ARG A 111 8.47 10.03 -6.13
CA ARG A 111 9.05 8.70 -6.25
C ARG A 111 10.53 8.83 -6.57
N SER A 112 11.34 7.92 -6.01
CA SER A 112 12.77 7.85 -6.31
C SER A 112 13.01 7.36 -7.75
N VAL A 113 13.81 8.11 -8.49
CA VAL A 113 14.34 7.77 -9.82
C VAL A 113 15.82 8.09 -9.78
N ASP A 114 16.67 7.08 -10.02
CA ASP A 114 18.13 7.22 -9.95
C ASP A 114 18.61 7.87 -8.63
N ASP A 115 18.08 7.38 -7.51
CA ASP A 115 18.33 7.86 -6.15
C ASP A 115 17.83 9.28 -5.83
N GLU A 116 17.17 9.96 -6.78
CA GLU A 116 16.59 11.29 -6.59
C GLU A 116 15.06 11.26 -6.55
N SER A 117 14.46 12.00 -5.60
CA SER A 117 13.01 12.18 -5.51
C SER A 117 12.50 13.01 -6.69
N GLN A 118 11.60 12.46 -7.51
CA GLN A 118 10.99 13.15 -8.66
C GLN A 118 9.47 13.21 -8.52
N LEU A 119 8.85 14.21 -9.15
CA LEU A 119 7.41 14.40 -9.19
C LEU A 119 6.78 13.46 -10.23
N PHE A 120 5.70 12.82 -9.81
CA PHE A 120 4.85 11.97 -10.64
C PHE A 120 3.41 12.43 -10.55
N LEU A 121 2.64 12.10 -11.58
CA LEU A 121 1.23 12.44 -11.70
C LEU A 121 0.41 11.25 -12.16
N LEU A 122 -0.65 10.94 -11.42
CA LEU A 122 -1.57 9.84 -11.69
C LEU A 122 -3.01 10.38 -11.85
N PRO A 123 -3.74 10.04 -12.93
CA PRO A 123 -5.17 10.32 -13.03
C PRO A 123 -5.94 9.59 -11.91
N THR A 124 -6.88 10.26 -11.25
CA THR A 124 -7.62 9.62 -10.14
C THR A 124 -8.56 8.50 -10.59
N THR A 125 -8.86 8.46 -11.88
CA THR A 125 -9.53 7.33 -12.55
C THR A 125 -8.67 6.06 -12.63
N GLY A 126 -7.38 6.15 -12.29
CA GLY A 126 -6.39 5.08 -12.45
C GLY A 126 -5.61 5.17 -13.76
N GLY A 127 -4.73 4.20 -13.98
CA GLY A 127 -3.80 4.15 -15.11
C GLY A 127 -2.35 4.10 -14.64
N GLU A 128 -1.42 4.44 -15.52
CA GLU A 128 -0.01 4.56 -15.19
C GLU A 128 0.31 5.97 -14.72
N ALA A 129 1.20 6.07 -13.73
CA ALA A 129 1.73 7.35 -13.31
C ALA A 129 2.75 7.86 -14.34
N VAL A 130 2.73 9.15 -14.60
CA VAL A 130 3.65 9.82 -15.52
C VAL A 130 4.64 10.64 -14.71
N GLN A 131 5.93 10.48 -14.97
CA GLN A 131 6.97 11.33 -14.41
C GLN A 131 6.82 12.74 -14.98
N LEU A 132 6.75 13.73 -14.10
CA LEU A 132 6.54 15.14 -14.45
C LEU A 132 7.83 15.96 -14.36
N SER A 133 8.79 15.54 -13.54
CA SER A 133 10.08 16.21 -13.38
C SER A 133 11.26 15.30 -13.71
N GLU A 134 12.31 15.90 -14.25
CA GLU A 134 13.64 15.31 -14.46
C GLU A 134 14.66 16.32 -13.91
N HIS A 135 14.71 16.46 -12.58
CA HIS A 135 15.59 17.42 -11.91
C HIS A 135 16.87 16.71 -11.41
N GLU A 136 18.03 17.37 -11.54
CA GLU A 136 19.34 16.80 -11.19
C GLU A 136 19.47 16.45 -9.70
N THR A 137 18.73 17.17 -8.84
CA THR A 137 18.60 16.87 -7.41
C THR A 137 17.18 16.51 -7.04
N SER A 138 17.02 15.89 -5.88
CA SER A 138 15.73 15.55 -5.29
C SER A 138 14.81 16.74 -5.16
N ILE A 139 13.56 16.54 -5.60
CA ILE A 139 12.42 17.37 -5.24
C ILE A 139 12.11 17.16 -3.76
N GLY A 140 12.15 18.25 -3.00
CA GLY A 140 11.73 18.31 -1.61
C GLY A 140 10.22 18.51 -1.50
N SER A 141 9.78 19.66 -0.99
CA SER A 141 8.36 19.99 -0.89
C SER A 141 7.77 20.47 -2.22
N TYR A 142 6.50 20.20 -2.46
CA TYR A 142 5.76 20.76 -3.58
C TYR A 142 4.31 21.11 -3.20
N ALA A 143 3.67 21.95 -4.03
CA ALA A 143 2.29 22.37 -3.87
C ALA A 143 1.61 22.62 -5.22
N TRP A 144 0.32 22.30 -5.30
CA TRP A 144 -0.53 22.67 -6.43
C TRP A 144 -0.86 24.17 -6.44
N SER A 145 -0.96 24.76 -7.62
CA SER A 145 -1.64 26.06 -7.78
C SER A 145 -3.14 25.90 -7.49
N GLU A 146 -3.79 26.98 -7.06
CA GLU A 146 -5.23 26.97 -6.72
C GLU A 146 -6.12 26.50 -7.87
N ASP A 147 -5.75 26.82 -9.10
CA ASP A 147 -6.45 26.41 -10.32
C ASP A 147 -6.08 24.99 -10.81
N GLY A 148 -5.15 24.32 -10.12
CA GLY A 148 -4.66 22.97 -10.47
C GLY A 148 -3.83 22.91 -11.76
N SER A 149 -3.49 24.04 -12.38
CA SER A 149 -2.77 24.06 -13.66
C SER A 149 -1.25 23.92 -13.53
N LYS A 150 -0.71 24.11 -12.32
CA LYS A 150 0.73 24.09 -12.04
C LYS A 150 1.03 23.36 -10.73
N ILE A 151 2.25 22.86 -10.65
CA ILE A 151 2.89 22.43 -9.41
C ILE A 151 4.13 23.30 -9.22
N ILE A 152 4.27 23.85 -8.02
CA ILE A 152 5.46 24.58 -7.57
C ILE A 152 6.21 23.64 -6.63
N PHE A 153 7.53 23.56 -6.76
CA PHE A 153 8.36 22.68 -5.96
C PHE A 153 9.64 23.37 -5.51
N VAL A 154 10.28 22.79 -4.49
CA VAL A 154 11.59 23.19 -3.99
C VAL A 154 12.57 22.06 -4.28
N ALA A 155 13.74 22.42 -4.82
CA ALA A 155 14.87 21.53 -5.00
C ALA A 155 16.15 22.31 -4.67
N THR A 156 17.20 21.60 -4.31
CA THR A 156 18.52 22.22 -4.12
C THR A 156 19.11 22.53 -5.49
N GLU A 157 19.92 23.58 -5.59
CA GLU A 157 20.71 23.77 -6.81
C GLU A 157 21.72 22.62 -6.94
N PRO A 158 21.88 22.04 -8.15
CA PRO A 158 22.89 21.04 -8.37
C PRO A 158 24.26 21.64 -8.08
N ARG A 159 25.13 20.86 -7.44
CA ARG A 159 26.52 21.26 -7.24
C ARG A 159 27.23 21.33 -8.58
N THR A 160 28.10 22.31 -8.71
CA THR A 160 29.05 22.34 -9.82
C THR A 160 30.08 21.22 -9.68
N ASP A 161 30.70 20.82 -10.80
CA ASP A 161 31.77 19.80 -10.79
C ASP A 161 32.89 20.18 -9.80
N GLU A 162 33.26 21.46 -9.72
CA GLU A 162 34.28 21.97 -8.79
C GLU A 162 33.88 21.79 -7.31
N GLU A 163 32.61 22.02 -6.97
CA GLU A 163 32.09 21.83 -5.61
C GLU A 163 32.02 20.35 -5.22
N GLU A 164 31.66 19.49 -6.17
CA GLU A 164 31.62 18.04 -5.95
C GLU A 164 33.03 17.49 -5.73
N GLU A 165 34.00 17.89 -6.56
CA GLU A 165 35.42 17.56 -6.38
C GLU A 165 35.96 18.04 -5.03
N ALA A 166 35.60 19.27 -4.61
CA ALA A 166 36.00 19.80 -3.31
C ALA A 166 35.40 19.00 -2.15
N ARG A 167 34.15 18.55 -2.25
CA ARG A 167 33.48 17.71 -1.25
C ARG A 167 34.13 16.35 -1.14
N GLU A 168 34.36 15.67 -2.26
CA GLU A 168 35.02 14.37 -2.30
C GLU A 168 36.46 14.43 -1.76
N ALA A 169 37.16 15.53 -2.02
CA ALA A 169 38.48 15.79 -1.47
C ALA A 169 38.46 16.22 0.01
N GLY A 170 37.28 16.40 0.62
CA GLY A 170 37.10 16.76 2.03
C GLY A 170 37.38 18.24 2.34
N TYR A 171 37.36 19.12 1.34
CA TYR A 171 37.57 20.56 1.49
C TYR A 171 36.29 21.35 1.83
N ASP A 172 35.13 20.69 1.95
CA ASP A 172 33.85 21.27 2.42
C ASP A 172 33.82 21.44 3.96
N ALA A 173 34.87 22.03 4.53
CA ALA A 173 34.84 22.42 5.94
C ALA A 173 34.10 23.77 6.05
N ILE A 174 32.89 23.75 6.60
CA ILE A 174 32.21 24.99 7.00
C ILE A 174 32.87 25.49 8.28
N PHE A 175 33.72 26.51 8.16
CA PHE A 175 34.22 27.24 9.31
C PHE A 175 33.09 28.10 9.88
N VAL A 176 32.54 27.68 11.01
CA VAL A 176 31.59 28.48 11.79
C VAL A 176 32.40 29.33 12.77
N ASP A 177 32.45 30.63 12.54
CA ASP A 177 32.97 31.57 13.53
C ASP A 177 31.95 31.72 14.67
N GLU A 178 32.38 31.49 15.93
CA GLU A 178 31.59 31.69 17.16
C GLU A 178 31.43 33.17 17.56
#